data_AF-A0A928JRZ4-F1
#
_entry.id   AF-A0A928JRZ4-F1
#
_cell.length_a   1.000
_cell.length_b   1.000
_cell.length_c   1.000
_cell.angle_alpha   90.00
_cell.angle_beta   90.00
_cell.angle_gamma   90.00
#
_symmetry.space_group_name_H-M   'P 1'
#
loop_
_entity.id
_entity.type
_entity.pdbx_description
1 polymer ?
#
loop_
_entity_poly.entity_id
_entity_poly.type
_entity_poly.pdbx_seq_one_letter_code
_entity_poly.pdbx_strand_id
1 'polypeptide(L)'
;MKKNRSNKKKINNWIKNDATKWICILVVLLVIYMILDCENIPSRFVGGFSHINENIFGVVVNALTVIVLYIISYFAIEKRQQEKADETEKREQEAEKRELVKQENINKIVDLLILNTYNDCLARLKALSTPHVIDTVIVPKIDRNKPMEENRIMQIYLHQPFSSYEQIMQFAENGYISIKQLKEYLWVQNKYQHIVQDKIVMFDIDKIKGLEKLKDNSEAEFASLYRFLENAVSNKKK
;
A
#
# COMPACT_ATOMS: atom_id res chain seq x y z
N MET A 1 -17.52 -4.70 -8.82
CA MET A 1 -18.51 -4.37 -7.76
C MET A 1 -19.40 -3.13 -8.05
N LYS A 2 -18.98 -2.12 -8.82
CA LYS A 2 -19.81 -0.92 -9.14
C LYS A 2 -21.20 -1.18 -9.76
N LYS A 3 -21.33 -2.18 -10.64
CA LYS A 3 -22.58 -2.49 -11.37
C LYS A 3 -23.74 -2.92 -10.45
N ASN A 4 -23.43 -3.58 -9.33
CA ASN A 4 -24.43 -4.10 -8.40
C ASN A 4 -25.03 -3.01 -7.49
N ARG A 5 -24.28 -1.93 -7.23
CA ARG A 5 -24.75 -0.79 -6.41
C ARG A 5 -25.64 0.19 -7.16
N SER A 6 -25.40 0.39 -8.45
CA SER A 6 -26.29 1.19 -9.29
C SER A 6 -27.69 0.57 -9.34
N ASN A 7 -27.79 -0.76 -9.42
CA ASN A 7 -29.07 -1.46 -9.37
C ASN A 7 -29.73 -1.38 -7.99
N LYS A 8 -29.01 -1.58 -6.88
CA LYS A 8 -29.59 -1.44 -5.53
C LYS A 8 -30.12 -0.03 -5.25
N LYS A 9 -29.37 1.03 -5.60
CA LYS A 9 -29.84 2.42 -5.45
C LYS A 9 -31.06 2.73 -6.33
N LYS A 10 -31.13 2.17 -7.54
CA LYS A 10 -32.31 2.30 -8.42
C LYS A 10 -33.54 1.59 -7.87
N ILE A 11 -33.39 0.37 -7.35
CA ILE A 11 -34.50 -0.42 -6.79
C ILE A 11 -35.07 0.27 -5.53
N ASN A 12 -34.22 0.75 -4.63
CA ASN A 12 -34.68 1.45 -3.43
C ASN A 12 -35.38 2.78 -3.74
N ASN A 13 -34.90 3.54 -4.73
CA ASN A 13 -35.59 4.76 -5.18
C ASN A 13 -36.95 4.46 -5.82
N TRP A 14 -37.07 3.34 -6.55
CA TRP A 14 -38.33 2.90 -7.13
C TRP A 14 -39.36 2.51 -6.05
N ILE A 15 -38.95 1.68 -5.08
CA ILE A 15 -39.79 1.27 -3.94
C ILE A 15 -40.23 2.50 -3.11
N LYS A 16 -39.33 3.45 -2.87
CA LYS A 16 -39.64 4.67 -2.12
C LYS A 16 -40.67 5.53 -2.86
N ASN A 17 -40.51 5.71 -4.17
CA ASN A 17 -41.46 6.49 -4.97
C ASN A 17 -42.83 5.82 -5.02
N ASP A 18 -42.89 4.49 -5.09
CA ASP A 18 -44.17 3.77 -5.13
C ASP A 18 -44.86 3.70 -3.76
N ALA A 19 -44.13 3.49 -2.67
CA ALA A 19 -44.70 3.57 -1.32
C ALA A 19 -45.29 4.96 -1.02
N THR A 20 -44.60 6.03 -1.46
CA THR A 20 -45.10 7.41 -1.26
C THR A 20 -46.38 7.66 -2.05
N LYS A 21 -46.50 7.11 -3.28
CA LYS A 21 -47.72 7.19 -4.08
C LYS A 21 -48.90 6.48 -3.41
N TRP A 22 -48.70 5.27 -2.89
CA TRP A 22 -49.77 4.53 -2.20
C TRP A 22 -50.23 5.24 -0.93
N ILE A 23 -49.32 5.83 -0.16
CA ILE A 23 -49.67 6.64 1.02
C ILE A 23 -50.49 7.87 0.60
N CYS A 24 -50.10 8.58 -0.46
CA CYS A 24 -50.88 9.72 -0.96
C CYS A 24 -52.29 9.30 -1.41
N ILE A 25 -52.44 8.17 -2.10
CA ILE A 25 -53.74 7.64 -2.50
C ILE A 25 -54.61 7.33 -1.27
N LEU A 26 -54.04 6.72 -0.25
CA LEU A 26 -54.75 6.36 0.98
C LEU A 26 -55.20 7.61 1.76
N VAL A 27 -54.35 8.65 1.83
CA VAL A 27 -54.72 9.95 2.41
C VAL A 27 -55.83 10.64 1.61
N VAL A 28 -55.74 10.63 0.28
CA VAL A 28 -56.78 11.21 -0.59
C VAL A 28 -58.10 10.47 -0.42
N LEU A 29 -58.09 9.14 -0.35
CA LEU A 29 -59.29 8.35 -0.08
C LEU A 29 -59.90 8.67 1.29
N LEU A 30 -59.07 8.89 2.31
CA LEU A 30 -59.52 9.28 3.65
C LEU A 30 -60.13 10.69 3.65
N VAL A 31 -59.54 11.65 2.91
CA VAL A 31 -60.10 12.99 2.76
C VAL A 31 -61.43 12.98 1.99
N ILE A 32 -61.52 12.21 0.90
CA ILE A 32 -62.77 12.03 0.16
C ILE A 32 -63.82 11.42 1.08
N TYR A 33 -63.47 10.40 1.86
CA TYR A 33 -64.35 9.78 2.84
C TYR A 33 -64.85 10.78 3.89
N MET A 34 -63.98 11.63 4.44
CA MET A 34 -64.37 12.70 5.38
C MET A 34 -65.35 13.71 4.75
N ILE A 35 -65.16 14.05 3.47
CA ILE A 35 -66.07 14.96 2.74
C ILE A 35 -67.45 14.31 2.54
N LEU A 36 -67.48 13.01 2.19
CA LEU A 36 -68.72 12.25 2.03
C LEU A 36 -69.51 12.14 3.35
N ASP A 37 -68.80 12.06 4.47
CA ASP A 37 -69.37 12.04 5.83
C ASP A 37 -69.89 13.42 6.26
N CYS A 38 -69.16 14.51 5.99
CA CYS A 38 -69.61 15.89 6.24
C CYS A 38 -70.93 16.24 5.52
N GLU A 39 -71.11 15.75 4.29
CA GLU A 39 -72.34 15.94 3.50
C GLU A 39 -73.44 14.93 3.87
N ASN A 40 -73.17 14.01 4.80
CA ASN A 40 -74.08 12.95 5.27
C ASN A 40 -74.69 12.13 4.11
N ILE A 41 -73.92 11.92 3.04
CA ILE A 41 -74.39 11.25 1.82
C ILE A 41 -74.90 9.81 2.07
N PRO A 42 -74.30 9.00 2.97
CA PRO A 42 -74.83 7.67 3.27
C PRO A 42 -76.27 7.70 3.77
N SER A 43 -76.66 8.73 4.54
CA SER A 43 -78.01 8.87 5.07
C SER A 43 -79.05 9.19 3.99
N ARG A 44 -78.63 9.76 2.86
CA ARG A 44 -79.49 10.07 1.69
C ARG A 44 -79.74 8.84 0.80
N PHE A 45 -78.80 7.90 0.73
CA PHE A 45 -78.90 6.71 -0.14
C PHE A 45 -79.27 5.42 0.59
N VAL A 46 -78.88 5.27 1.86
CA VAL A 46 -79.09 4.07 2.68
C VAL A 46 -79.68 4.52 4.00
N GLY A 47 -81.01 4.59 4.08
CA GLY A 47 -81.70 5.11 5.25
C GLY A 47 -81.27 4.43 6.56
N GLY A 48 -81.01 5.23 7.60
CA GLY A 48 -80.83 4.77 8.98
C GLY A 48 -79.45 5.04 9.63
N PHE A 49 -78.45 5.52 8.90
CA PHE A 49 -77.15 5.89 9.48
C PHE A 49 -77.03 7.40 9.61
N SER A 50 -77.20 7.95 10.82
CA SER A 50 -77.20 9.40 11.02
C SER A 50 -75.83 10.00 11.33
N HIS A 51 -74.86 9.24 11.82
CA HIS A 51 -73.46 9.66 12.01
C HIS A 51 -72.55 8.43 12.06
N ILE A 52 -71.32 8.56 11.57
CA ILE A 52 -70.30 7.52 11.76
C ILE A 52 -69.90 7.49 13.24
N ASN A 53 -69.75 6.28 13.79
CA ASN A 53 -69.35 6.11 15.18
C ASN A 53 -67.94 6.68 15.36
N GLU A 54 -67.83 7.82 16.06
CA GLU A 54 -66.57 8.49 16.39
C GLU A 54 -65.54 7.53 17.01
N ASN A 55 -66.02 6.51 17.71
CA ASN A 55 -65.19 5.49 18.34
C ASN A 55 -64.50 4.58 17.30
N ILE A 56 -65.21 4.17 16.23
CA ILE A 56 -64.63 3.36 15.13
C ILE A 56 -63.67 4.22 14.31
N PHE A 57 -64.04 5.47 14.03
CA PHE A 57 -63.19 6.42 13.31
C PHE A 57 -61.88 6.68 14.08
N GLY A 58 -61.96 6.91 15.40
CA GLY A 58 -60.79 7.07 16.26
C GLY A 58 -59.85 5.86 16.24
N VAL A 59 -60.39 4.64 16.22
CA VAL A 59 -59.59 3.40 16.08
C VAL A 59 -58.86 3.33 14.74
N VAL A 60 -59.55 3.65 13.63
CA VAL A 60 -58.96 3.62 12.28
C VAL A 60 -57.88 4.69 12.12
N VAL A 61 -58.14 5.92 12.58
CA VAL A 61 -57.16 7.01 12.52
C VAL A 61 -55.93 6.68 13.37
N ASN A 62 -56.12 6.17 14.58
CA ASN A 62 -55.01 5.77 15.45
C ASN A 62 -54.16 4.67 14.80
N ALA A 63 -54.80 3.63 14.24
CA ALA A 63 -54.10 2.57 13.51
C ALA A 63 -53.31 3.12 12.30
N LEU A 64 -53.90 4.06 11.56
CA LEU A 64 -53.24 4.72 10.44
C LEU A 64 -52.04 5.54 10.89
N THR A 65 -52.17 6.31 11.98
CA THR A 65 -51.07 7.10 12.55
C THR A 65 -49.88 6.21 12.91
N VAL A 66 -50.13 5.06 13.53
CA VAL A 66 -49.06 4.09 13.87
C VAL A 66 -48.37 3.55 12.61
N ILE A 67 -49.13 3.21 11.56
CA ILE A 67 -48.57 2.73 10.29
C ILE A 67 -47.69 3.80 9.62
N VAL A 68 -48.15 5.05 9.57
CA VAL A 68 -47.38 6.16 8.99
C VAL A 68 -46.10 6.40 9.77
N LEU A 69 -46.17 6.41 11.10
CA LEU A 69 -45.01 6.61 11.98
C LEU A 69 -43.98 5.47 11.83
N TYR A 70 -44.45 4.23 11.66
CA TYR A 70 -43.60 3.07 11.36
C TYR A 70 -42.87 3.24 10.02
N ILE A 71 -43.56 3.63 8.95
CA ILE A 71 -42.96 3.82 7.62
C ILE A 71 -41.89 4.92 7.64
N ILE A 72 -42.19 6.07 8.27
CA ILE A 72 -41.23 7.17 8.40
C ILE A 72 -39.99 6.71 9.18
N SER A 73 -40.20 5.99 10.29
CA SER A 73 -39.12 5.46 11.13
C SER A 73 -38.25 4.46 10.36
N TYR A 74 -38.86 3.56 9.59
CA TYR A 74 -38.15 2.61 8.74
C TYR A 74 -37.25 3.31 7.72
N PHE A 75 -37.77 4.29 6.97
CA PHE A 75 -36.98 5.03 5.99
C PHE A 75 -35.87 5.88 6.64
N ALA A 76 -36.12 6.44 7.82
CA ALA A 76 -35.11 7.19 8.57
C ALA A 76 -33.95 6.28 9.01
N ILE A 77 -34.25 5.07 9.49
CA ILE A 77 -33.23 4.08 9.87
C ILE A 77 -32.45 3.63 8.64
N GLU A 78 -33.13 3.31 7.53
CA GLU A 78 -32.48 2.83 6.31
C GLU A 78 -31.53 3.88 5.72
N LYS A 79 -31.94 5.15 5.68
CA LYS A 79 -31.08 6.24 5.20
C LYS A 79 -29.79 6.35 6.02
N ARG A 80 -29.91 6.31 7.36
CA ARG A 80 -28.75 6.35 8.26
C ARG A 80 -27.81 5.15 8.06
N GLN A 81 -28.37 3.96 7.79
CA GLN A 81 -27.55 2.77 7.51
C GLN A 81 -26.78 2.91 6.18
N GLN A 82 -27.42 3.46 5.14
CA GLN A 82 -26.75 3.70 3.86
C GLN A 82 -25.65 4.76 3.99
N GLU A 83 -25.89 5.84 4.73
CA GLU A 83 -24.86 6.87 5.00
C GLU A 83 -23.65 6.26 5.71
N LYS A 84 -23.87 5.46 6.76
CA LYS A 84 -22.79 4.75 7.47
C LYS A 84 -22.03 3.78 6.57
N ALA A 85 -22.74 3.04 5.71
CA ALA A 85 -22.10 2.11 4.77
C ALA A 85 -21.24 2.85 3.74
N ASP A 86 -21.74 3.95 3.17
CA ASP A 86 -21.01 4.79 2.22
C ASP A 86 -19.79 5.45 2.90
N GLU A 87 -19.88 5.87 4.17
CA GLU A 87 -18.73 6.38 4.95
C GLU A 87 -17.68 5.31 5.24
N THR A 88 -18.11 4.11 5.62
CA THR A 88 -17.21 3.00 5.94
C THR A 88 -16.42 2.59 4.70
N GLU A 89 -17.10 2.49 3.55
CA GLU A 89 -16.43 2.21 2.29
C GLU A 89 -15.40 3.30 1.92
N LYS A 90 -15.73 4.57 2.09
CA LYS A 90 -14.77 5.66 1.82
C LYS A 90 -13.52 5.51 2.69
N ARG A 91 -13.69 5.16 3.97
CA ARG A 91 -12.57 4.92 4.90
C ARG A 91 -11.73 3.72 4.47
N GLU A 92 -12.35 2.62 4.04
CA GLU A 92 -11.65 1.44 3.53
C GLU A 92 -10.84 1.78 2.27
N GLN A 93 -11.44 2.50 1.32
CA GLN A 93 -10.75 2.94 0.10
C GLN A 93 -9.59 3.90 0.41
N GLU A 94 -9.75 4.78 1.38
CA GLU A 94 -8.67 5.67 1.84
C GLU A 94 -7.55 4.89 2.52
N ALA A 95 -7.88 3.88 3.34
CA ALA A 95 -6.89 3.02 3.99
C ALA A 95 -6.10 2.20 2.95
N GLU A 96 -6.78 1.60 1.96
CA GLU A 96 -6.13 0.87 0.87
C GLU A 96 -5.16 1.77 0.08
N LYS A 97 -5.59 2.99 -0.26
CA LYS A 97 -4.72 3.97 -0.93
C LYS A 97 -3.50 4.33 -0.10
N ARG A 98 -3.65 4.48 1.22
CA ARG A 98 -2.53 4.79 2.13
C ARG A 98 -1.52 3.64 2.17
N GLU A 99 -1.98 2.40 2.20
CA GLU A 99 -1.09 1.23 2.17
C GLU A 99 -0.33 1.15 0.84
N LEU A 100 -0.98 1.43 -0.30
CA LEU A 100 -0.31 1.49 -1.60
C LEU A 100 0.80 2.55 -1.66
N VAL A 101 0.53 3.77 -1.16
CA VAL A 101 1.52 4.85 -1.12
C VAL A 101 2.67 4.50 -0.17
N LYS A 102 2.38 3.89 0.97
CA LYS A 102 3.39 3.42 1.92
C LYS A 102 4.29 2.38 1.27
N GLN A 103 3.72 1.40 0.57
CA GLN A 103 4.47 0.39 -0.17
C GLN A 103 5.39 1.02 -1.22
N GLU A 104 4.87 1.97 -2.01
CA GLU A 104 5.66 2.66 -3.04
C GLU A 104 6.86 3.41 -2.44
N ASN A 105 6.64 4.11 -1.32
CA ASN A 105 7.69 4.82 -0.61
C ASN A 105 8.77 3.87 -0.08
N ILE A 106 8.37 2.71 0.47
CA ILE A 106 9.32 1.71 0.95
C ILE A 106 10.15 1.14 -0.21
N ASN A 107 9.51 0.83 -1.34
CA ASN A 107 10.23 0.35 -2.53
C ASN A 107 11.28 1.38 -3.00
N LYS A 108 10.92 2.67 -3.02
CA LYS A 108 11.85 3.77 -3.34
C LYS A 108 13.02 3.86 -2.35
N ILE A 109 12.76 3.70 -1.05
CA ILE A 109 13.81 3.68 -0.02
C ILE A 109 14.76 2.51 -0.25
N VAL A 110 14.24 1.29 -0.45
CA VAL A 110 15.04 0.11 -0.76
C VAL A 110 15.92 0.32 -1.99
N ASP A 111 15.34 0.87 -3.06
CA ASP A 111 16.07 1.12 -4.29
C ASP A 111 17.20 2.13 -4.10
N LEU A 112 16.96 3.18 -3.34
CA LEU A 112 17.94 4.20 -2.98
C LEU A 112 19.08 3.60 -2.13
N LEU A 113 18.76 2.78 -1.14
CA LEU A 113 19.77 2.13 -0.28
C LEU A 113 20.68 1.22 -1.12
N ILE A 114 20.13 0.36 -1.97
CA ILE A 114 20.90 -0.53 -2.85
C ILE A 114 21.74 0.28 -3.84
N LEU A 115 21.15 1.32 -4.45
CA LEU A 115 21.84 2.19 -5.40
C LEU A 115 23.04 2.89 -4.74
N ASN A 116 22.86 3.41 -3.53
CA ASN A 116 23.95 4.04 -2.77
C ASN A 116 25.05 3.03 -2.43
N THR A 117 24.71 1.83 -1.95
CA THR A 117 25.69 0.77 -1.73
C THR A 117 26.49 0.44 -3.00
N TYR A 118 25.83 0.34 -4.15
CA TYR A 118 26.51 0.03 -5.41
C TYR A 118 27.40 1.17 -5.90
N ASN A 119 26.97 2.41 -5.75
CA ASN A 119 27.81 3.58 -6.04
C ASN A 119 29.04 3.64 -5.13
N ASP A 120 28.88 3.37 -3.84
CA ASP A 120 29.99 3.33 -2.88
C ASP A 120 30.99 2.21 -3.21
N CYS A 121 30.48 1.04 -3.63
CA CYS A 121 31.32 -0.05 -4.13
C CYS A 121 32.12 0.41 -5.36
N LEU A 122 31.47 0.99 -6.38
CA LEU A 122 32.14 1.47 -7.60
C LEU A 122 33.22 2.52 -7.29
N ALA A 123 32.91 3.51 -6.45
CA ALA A 123 33.85 4.56 -6.09
C ALA A 123 35.13 3.99 -5.47
N ARG A 124 34.99 2.98 -4.60
CA ARG A 124 36.12 2.31 -3.95
C ARG A 124 36.87 1.38 -4.89
N LEU A 125 36.17 0.59 -5.70
CA LEU A 125 36.82 -0.25 -6.71
C LEU A 125 37.65 0.60 -7.68
N LYS A 126 37.15 1.79 -8.06
CA LYS A 126 37.91 2.75 -8.87
C LYS A 126 39.17 3.27 -8.17
N ALA A 127 39.10 3.53 -6.87
CA ALA A 127 40.28 3.90 -6.09
C ALA A 127 41.30 2.75 -6.04
N LEU A 128 40.82 1.51 -5.87
CA LEU A 128 41.65 0.30 -5.86
C LEU A 128 42.19 -0.07 -7.25
N SER A 129 41.56 0.33 -8.34
CA SER A 129 42.15 0.14 -9.68
C SER A 129 43.30 1.11 -9.97
N THR A 130 43.61 2.04 -9.07
CA THR A 130 44.68 3.02 -9.26
C THR A 130 45.93 2.59 -8.49
N PRO A 131 46.99 2.07 -9.15
CA PRO A 131 48.13 1.45 -8.46
C PRO A 131 48.81 2.38 -7.44
N HIS A 132 48.95 3.67 -7.79
CA HIS A 132 49.54 4.67 -6.91
C HIS A 132 48.75 4.85 -5.61
N VAL A 133 47.41 4.82 -5.67
CA VAL A 133 46.54 4.99 -4.49
C VAL A 133 46.69 3.81 -3.54
N ILE A 134 46.73 2.57 -4.08
CA ILE A 134 46.93 1.39 -3.23
C ILE A 134 48.28 1.45 -2.53
N ASP A 135 49.37 1.59 -3.29
CA ASP A 135 50.74 1.47 -2.78
C ASP A 135 51.10 2.59 -1.79
N THR A 136 50.65 3.83 -2.05
CA THR A 136 51.10 5.00 -1.27
C THR A 136 50.10 5.47 -0.22
N VAL A 137 48.81 5.17 -0.37
CA VAL A 137 47.76 5.71 0.51
C VAL A 137 47.09 4.64 1.35
N ILE A 138 46.73 3.49 0.75
CA ILE A 138 45.91 2.47 1.40
C ILE A 138 46.78 1.52 2.21
N VAL A 139 47.69 0.81 1.53
CA VAL A 139 48.53 -0.23 2.13
C VAL A 139 49.37 0.28 3.31
N PRO A 140 49.97 1.49 3.27
CA PRO A 140 50.74 2.00 4.41
C PRO A 140 49.92 2.27 5.67
N LYS A 141 48.59 2.43 5.54
CA LYS A 141 47.69 2.66 6.69
C LYS A 141 47.19 1.35 7.31
N ILE A 142 47.49 0.22 6.69
CA ILE A 142 47.05 -1.09 7.13
C ILE A 142 48.15 -1.70 8.00
N ASP A 143 47.83 -1.89 9.27
CA ASP A 143 48.70 -2.60 10.21
C ASP A 143 48.83 -4.08 9.82
N ARG A 144 49.99 -4.44 9.26
CA ARG A 144 50.30 -5.80 8.80
C ARG A 144 50.61 -6.78 9.93
N ASN A 145 50.76 -6.29 11.16
CA ASN A 145 51.03 -7.13 12.33
C ASN A 145 49.75 -7.61 13.02
N LYS A 146 48.59 -7.11 12.59
CA LYS A 146 47.27 -7.48 13.12
C LYS A 146 46.55 -8.43 12.20
N PRO A 147 45.75 -9.36 12.76
CA PRO A 147 44.81 -10.13 11.96
C PRO A 147 43.80 -9.20 11.28
N MET A 148 43.19 -9.68 10.19
CA MET A 148 42.37 -8.86 9.32
C MET A 148 41.14 -8.28 10.03
N GLU A 149 40.60 -9.05 10.97
CA GLU A 149 39.45 -8.72 11.82
C GLU A 149 39.75 -7.55 12.76
N GLU A 150 41.00 -7.41 13.21
CA GLU A 150 41.44 -6.34 14.11
C GLU A 150 41.93 -5.09 13.36
N ASN A 151 42.14 -5.22 12.04
CA ASN A 151 42.61 -4.11 11.23
C ASN A 151 41.46 -3.16 10.86
N ARG A 152 41.25 -2.13 11.68
CA ARG A 152 40.17 -1.14 11.50
C ARG A 152 40.12 -0.55 10.09
N ILE A 153 41.26 -0.26 9.47
CA ILE A 153 41.31 0.31 8.12
C ILE A 153 40.79 -0.69 7.10
N MET A 154 41.25 -1.94 7.17
CA MET A 154 40.74 -3.02 6.33
C MET A 154 39.22 -3.20 6.49
N GLN A 155 38.75 -3.25 7.74
CA GLN A 155 37.32 -3.39 8.04
C GLN A 155 36.49 -2.25 7.42
N ILE A 156 37.00 -1.01 7.43
CA ILE A 156 36.35 0.12 6.75
C ILE A 156 36.27 -0.10 5.24
N TYR A 157 37.33 -0.59 4.60
CA TYR A 157 37.30 -0.85 3.16
C TYR A 157 36.31 -1.96 2.79
N LEU A 158 36.21 -3.02 3.59
CA LEU A 158 35.35 -4.17 3.34
C LEU A 158 33.86 -3.89 3.61
N HIS A 159 33.55 -3.17 4.70
CA HIS A 159 32.17 -3.09 5.20
C HIS A 159 31.48 -1.74 5.00
N GLN A 160 32.22 -0.65 4.80
CA GLN A 160 31.60 0.69 4.74
C GLN A 160 30.50 0.83 3.66
N PRO A 161 30.63 0.30 2.42
CA PRO A 161 29.56 0.38 1.41
C PRO A 161 28.25 -0.28 1.84
N PHE A 162 28.33 -1.22 2.79
CA PHE A 162 27.21 -2.01 3.29
C PHE A 162 26.71 -1.50 4.64
N SER A 163 26.92 -0.22 4.96
CA SER A 163 26.40 0.42 6.19
C SER A 163 24.88 0.30 6.36
N SER A 164 24.15 0.08 5.26
CA SER A 164 22.69 -0.10 5.25
C SER A 164 22.23 -1.56 5.29
N TYR A 165 23.13 -2.51 5.59
CA TYR A 165 22.85 -3.95 5.58
C TYR A 165 21.65 -4.32 6.47
N GLU A 166 21.64 -3.85 7.71
CA GLU A 166 20.57 -4.14 8.68
C GLU A 166 19.20 -3.68 8.16
N GLN A 167 19.12 -2.49 7.57
CA GLN A 167 17.88 -1.97 6.99
C GLN A 167 17.43 -2.81 5.80
N ILE A 168 18.37 -3.24 4.94
CA ILE A 168 18.07 -4.11 3.81
C ILE A 168 17.54 -5.48 4.29
N MET A 169 18.13 -6.06 5.34
CA MET A 169 17.63 -7.29 5.93
C MET A 169 16.22 -7.11 6.51
N GLN A 170 15.97 -6.02 7.25
CA GLN A 170 14.64 -5.71 7.79
C GLN A 170 13.59 -5.56 6.68
N PHE A 171 13.93 -4.90 5.57
CA PHE A 171 13.01 -4.80 4.43
C PHE A 171 12.77 -6.15 3.77
N ALA A 172 13.78 -7.02 3.70
CA ALA A 172 13.62 -8.37 3.17
C ALA A 172 12.74 -9.26 4.06
N GLU A 173 12.95 -9.24 5.37
CA GLU A 173 12.13 -9.99 6.34
C GLU A 173 10.66 -9.61 6.27
N ASN A 174 10.38 -8.32 6.07
CA ASN A 174 9.01 -7.81 5.93
C ASN A 174 8.43 -7.96 4.51
N GLY A 175 9.15 -8.62 3.58
CA GLY A 175 8.66 -8.90 2.23
C GLY A 175 8.72 -7.72 1.24
N TYR A 176 9.39 -6.62 1.60
CA TYR A 176 9.58 -5.46 0.71
C TYR A 176 10.68 -5.67 -0.34
N ILE A 177 11.57 -6.65 -0.13
CA ILE A 177 12.63 -7.02 -1.07
C ILE A 177 12.35 -8.42 -1.61
N SER A 178 12.38 -8.56 -2.94
CA SER A 178 12.25 -9.88 -3.55
C SER A 178 13.47 -10.76 -3.25
N ILE A 179 13.26 -12.08 -3.14
CA ILE A 179 14.36 -13.04 -2.93
C ILE A 179 15.46 -12.90 -3.98
N LYS A 180 15.09 -12.61 -5.23
CA LYS A 180 16.06 -12.39 -6.32
C LYS A 180 16.93 -11.16 -6.04
N GLN A 181 16.32 -10.03 -5.70
CA GLN A 181 17.03 -8.79 -5.40
C GLN A 181 17.92 -8.94 -4.15
N LEU A 182 17.46 -9.67 -3.14
CA LEU A 182 18.26 -9.98 -1.96
C LEU A 182 19.48 -10.84 -2.31
N LYS A 183 19.30 -11.88 -3.14
CA LYS A 183 20.41 -12.73 -3.60
C LYS A 183 21.46 -11.93 -4.37
N GLU A 184 21.03 -11.01 -5.24
CA GLU A 184 21.94 -10.13 -5.97
C GLU A 184 22.71 -9.21 -5.01
N TYR A 185 22.03 -8.60 -4.03
CA TYR A 185 22.67 -7.76 -3.02
C TYR A 185 23.73 -8.53 -2.21
N LEU A 186 23.39 -9.72 -1.70
CA LEU A 186 24.32 -10.57 -0.94
C LEU A 186 25.47 -11.08 -1.81
N TRP A 187 25.22 -11.38 -3.08
CA TRP A 187 26.27 -11.76 -4.02
C TRP A 187 27.26 -10.61 -4.24
N VAL A 188 26.77 -9.38 -4.45
CA VAL A 188 27.62 -8.19 -4.56
C VAL A 188 28.45 -8.00 -3.29
N GLN A 189 27.85 -8.14 -2.11
CA GLN A 189 28.56 -8.00 -0.83
C GLN A 189 29.73 -8.96 -0.72
N ASN A 190 29.48 -10.25 -0.91
CA ASN A 190 30.52 -11.28 -0.83
C ASN A 190 31.61 -11.05 -1.88
N LYS A 191 31.21 -10.79 -3.13
CA LYS A 191 32.16 -10.62 -4.24
C LYS A 191 33.03 -9.38 -4.07
N TYR A 192 32.43 -8.28 -3.62
CA TYR A 192 33.13 -7.03 -3.32
C TYR A 192 34.16 -7.23 -2.21
N GLN A 193 33.77 -7.83 -1.08
CA GLN A 193 34.68 -8.06 0.06
C GLN A 193 35.89 -8.90 -0.36
N HIS A 194 35.67 -9.98 -1.10
CA HIS A 194 36.74 -10.83 -1.62
C HIS A 194 37.70 -10.04 -2.53
N ILE A 195 37.17 -9.32 -3.53
CA ILE A 195 37.99 -8.56 -4.47
C ILE A 195 38.79 -7.46 -3.77
N VAL A 196 38.18 -6.75 -2.81
CA VAL A 196 38.86 -5.70 -2.04
C VAL A 196 39.99 -6.29 -1.20
N GLN A 197 39.72 -7.40 -0.51
CA GLN A 197 40.72 -8.12 0.26
C GLN A 197 41.90 -8.53 -0.64
N ASP A 198 41.63 -9.16 -1.78
CA ASP A 198 42.66 -9.58 -2.72
C ASP A 198 43.50 -8.40 -3.22
N LYS A 199 42.84 -7.31 -3.66
CA LYS A 199 43.53 -6.12 -4.19
C LYS A 199 44.43 -5.45 -3.16
N ILE A 200 44.11 -5.54 -1.88
CA ILE A 200 44.89 -4.94 -0.80
C ILE A 200 46.01 -5.88 -0.34
N VAL A 201 45.69 -7.16 -0.10
CA VAL A 201 46.64 -8.16 0.41
C VAL A 201 47.68 -8.49 -0.67
N MET A 202 47.25 -8.65 -1.91
CA MET A 202 48.09 -9.03 -3.05
C MET A 202 48.43 -7.83 -3.94
N PHE A 203 48.51 -6.62 -3.38
CA PHE A 203 48.73 -5.38 -4.15
C PHE A 203 50.03 -5.38 -4.96
N ASP A 204 51.04 -6.13 -4.53
CA ASP A 204 52.35 -6.26 -5.16
C ASP A 204 52.53 -7.58 -5.93
N ILE A 205 51.44 -8.31 -6.21
CA ILE A 205 51.46 -9.57 -6.97
C ILE A 205 52.17 -9.42 -8.32
N ASP A 206 52.07 -8.24 -8.93
CA ASP A 206 52.74 -7.86 -10.19
C ASP A 206 54.27 -7.93 -10.13
N LYS A 207 54.84 -7.86 -8.91
CA LYS A 207 56.27 -7.93 -8.66
C LYS A 207 56.75 -9.37 -8.44
N ILE A 208 55.84 -10.34 -8.30
CA ILE A 208 56.14 -11.74 -7.99
C ILE A 208 56.02 -12.60 -9.25
N LYS A 209 57.14 -13.16 -9.71
CA LYS A 209 57.16 -14.07 -10.87
C LYS A 209 56.46 -15.40 -10.56
N GLY A 210 55.70 -15.93 -11.51
CA GLY A 210 55.02 -17.23 -11.41
C GLY A 210 53.60 -17.18 -10.84
N LEU A 211 53.08 -15.98 -10.53
CA LEU A 211 51.70 -15.76 -10.05
C LEU A 211 50.80 -15.08 -11.10
N GLU A 212 51.20 -15.09 -12.38
CA GLU A 212 50.50 -14.40 -13.46
C GLU A 212 49.05 -14.89 -13.61
N LYS A 213 48.82 -16.20 -13.52
CA LYS A 213 47.46 -16.78 -13.58
C LYS A 213 46.55 -16.32 -12.44
N LEU A 214 47.11 -16.14 -11.24
CA LEU A 214 46.34 -15.71 -10.08
C LEU A 214 45.93 -14.24 -10.23
N LYS A 215 46.85 -13.41 -10.73
CA LYS A 215 46.58 -12.03 -11.11
C LYS A 215 45.48 -11.95 -12.16
N ASP A 216 45.60 -12.68 -13.26
CA ASP A 216 44.64 -12.63 -14.37
C ASP A 216 43.23 -13.01 -13.91
N ASN A 217 43.11 -14.04 -13.05
CA ASN A 217 41.84 -14.42 -12.45
C ASN A 217 41.26 -13.28 -11.58
N SER A 218 42.07 -12.68 -10.70
CA SER A 218 41.62 -11.58 -9.84
C SER A 218 41.15 -10.36 -10.67
N GLU A 219 41.87 -10.02 -11.75
CA GLU A 219 41.47 -8.93 -12.65
C GLU A 219 40.18 -9.24 -13.42
N ALA A 220 39.99 -10.49 -13.86
CA ALA A 220 38.75 -10.91 -14.51
C ALA A 220 37.56 -10.82 -13.55
N GLU A 221 37.74 -11.23 -12.29
CA GLU A 221 36.71 -11.10 -11.25
C GLU A 221 36.40 -9.64 -10.95
N PHE A 222 37.42 -8.79 -10.81
CA PHE A 222 37.28 -7.34 -10.65
C PHE A 222 36.45 -6.74 -11.79
N ALA A 223 36.83 -7.02 -13.04
CA ALA A 223 36.13 -6.51 -14.21
C ALA A 223 34.67 -6.99 -14.28
N SER A 224 34.41 -8.24 -13.88
CA SER A 224 33.05 -8.80 -13.86
C SER A 224 32.13 -8.07 -12.87
N LEU A 225 32.60 -7.84 -11.64
CA LEU A 225 31.84 -7.13 -10.61
C LEU A 225 31.67 -5.65 -11.00
N TYR A 226 32.74 -5.01 -11.48
CA TYR A 226 32.70 -3.60 -11.87
C TYR A 226 31.67 -3.35 -12.97
N ARG A 227 31.65 -4.18 -14.03
CA ARG A 227 30.63 -4.09 -15.09
C ARG A 227 29.22 -4.36 -14.58
N PHE A 228 29.05 -5.35 -13.70
CA PHE A 228 27.75 -5.63 -13.10
C PHE A 228 27.22 -4.40 -12.36
N LEU A 229 28.05 -3.78 -11.52
CA LEU A 229 27.69 -2.61 -10.75
C LEU A 229 27.40 -1.40 -11.64
N GLU A 230 28.21 -1.13 -12.66
CA GLU A 230 27.95 -0.04 -13.62
C GLU A 230 26.61 -0.21 -14.32
N ASN A 231 26.29 -1.42 -14.77
CA ASN A 231 25.02 -1.73 -15.39
C ASN A 231 23.85 -1.57 -14.40
N ALA A 232 24.01 -2.07 -13.17
CA ALA A 232 22.98 -1.97 -12.14
C ALA A 232 22.68 -0.51 -11.76
N VAL A 233 23.72 0.33 -11.61
CA VAL A 233 23.59 1.76 -11.35
C VAL A 233 22.97 2.50 -12.52
N SER A 234 23.39 2.20 -13.75
CA SER A 234 22.87 2.84 -14.97
C SER A 234 21.39 2.53 -15.18
N ASN A 235 20.99 1.28 -14.98
CA ASN A 235 19.59 0.86 -15.13
C ASN A 235 18.66 1.48 -14.08
N LYS A 236 19.16 1.77 -12.87
CA LYS A 236 18.37 2.41 -11.79
C LYS A 236 18.28 3.95 -11.90
N LYS A 237 19.04 4.58 -12.80
CA LYS A 237 18.98 6.03 -13.06
C LYS A 237 17.99 6.42 -14.18
N LYS A 238 17.49 5.43 -14.94
CA LYS A 238 16.47 5.62 -15.98
C LYS A 238 15.07 5.47 -15.39
#